data_AF-A0A233RMJ5-F1
#
_entry.id   AF-A0A233RMJ5-F1
#
_cell.length_a   1.000
_cell.length_b   1.000
_cell.length_c   1.000
_cell.angle_alpha   90.00
_cell.angle_beta   90.00
_cell.angle_gamma   90.00
#
_symmetry.space_group_name_H-M   'P 1'
#
loop_
_entity.id
_entity.type
_entity.pdbx_description
1 polymer ?
#
loop_
_entity_poly.entity_id
_entity_poly.type
_entity_poly.pdbx_seq_one_letter_code
_entity_poly.pdbx_strand_id
1 'polypeptide(L)'
;MHLELAIPAGFGFHPGERWTPDLATAFMAAHHGSDTARRTSEIDRYLGWPGQAIGYKLGERAWLQGRDASRRRLGTSFDLRTWHTNALAQGSLGLADLADNLASL
;
A
#
# COMPACT_ATOMS: atom_id res chain seq x y z
N MET A 1 -1.02 -7.03 17.11
CA MET A 1 -0.63 -6.79 15.70
C MET A 1 0.90 -6.78 15.62
N HIS A 2 1.49 -7.32 14.55
CA HIS A 2 2.92 -7.67 14.48
C HIS A 2 3.93 -6.56 14.81
N LEU A 3 3.60 -5.30 14.51
CA LEU A 3 4.52 -4.17 14.74
C LEU A 3 4.30 -3.46 16.09
N GLU A 4 3.29 -3.85 16.86
CA GLU A 4 2.91 -3.24 18.15
C GLU A 4 2.73 -1.71 18.15
N LEU A 5 2.53 -1.12 16.97
CA LEU A 5 2.39 0.32 16.82
C LEU A 5 1.13 0.84 17.50
N ALA A 6 1.25 2.04 18.07
CA ALA A 6 0.11 2.81 18.54
C ALA A 6 -0.70 3.37 17.35
N ILE A 7 -2.01 3.51 17.54
CA ILE A 7 -2.89 4.17 16.59
C ILE A 7 -2.53 5.66 16.57
N PRO A 8 -2.29 6.28 15.39
CA PRO A 8 -1.84 7.66 15.30
C PRO A 8 -2.79 8.65 15.99
N ALA A 9 -2.21 9.67 16.61
CA ALA A 9 -2.98 10.79 17.15
C ALA A 9 -3.79 11.48 16.03
N GLY A 10 -5.00 11.92 16.35
CA GLY A 10 -5.89 12.61 15.39
C GLY A 10 -6.64 11.70 14.41
N PHE A 11 -6.45 10.38 14.47
CA PHE A 11 -7.10 9.43 13.55
C PHE A 11 -8.59 9.16 13.87
N GLY A 12 -9.12 9.73 14.97
CA GLY A 12 -10.54 9.62 15.34
C GLY A 12 -10.99 8.23 15.81
N PHE A 13 -10.07 7.26 15.89
CA PHE A 13 -10.31 5.89 16.32
C PHE A 13 -9.22 5.50 17.33
N HIS A 14 -9.57 5.33 18.61
CA HIS A 14 -8.66 4.86 19.68
C HIS A 14 -7.23 5.45 19.67
N PRO A 15 -7.05 6.79 19.57
CA PRO A 15 -5.72 7.38 19.41
C PRO A 15 -4.81 7.08 20.61
N GLY A 16 -3.58 6.64 20.34
CA GLY A 16 -2.57 6.30 21.36
C GLY A 16 -2.66 4.86 21.90
N GLU A 17 -3.75 4.14 21.65
CA GLU A 17 -3.84 2.71 22.00
C GLU A 17 -3.02 1.86 21.03
N ARG A 18 -2.50 0.71 21.49
CA ARG A 18 -1.79 -0.23 20.63
C ARG A 18 -2.76 -1.07 19.83
N TRP A 19 -2.44 -1.33 18.56
CA TRP A 19 -3.27 -2.17 17.70
C TRP A 19 -3.39 -3.63 18.20
N THR A 20 -4.61 -4.02 18.54
CA THR A 20 -5.01 -5.41 18.85
C THR A 20 -5.87 -5.99 17.72
N PRO A 21 -6.01 -7.33 17.62
CA PRO A 21 -6.96 -7.95 16.69
C PRO A 21 -8.40 -7.44 16.84
N ASP A 22 -8.85 -7.19 18.07
CA ASP A 22 -10.20 -6.68 18.35
C ASP A 22 -10.37 -5.25 17.82
N LEU A 23 -9.39 -4.37 18.07
CA LEU A 23 -9.39 -3.01 17.51
C LEU A 23 -9.32 -3.04 15.98
N ALA A 24 -8.54 -3.94 15.39
CA ALA A 24 -8.47 -4.10 13.93
C ALA A 24 -9.81 -4.55 13.34
N THR A 25 -10.51 -5.47 14.02
CA THR A 25 -11.83 -5.96 13.62
C THR A 25 -12.88 -4.84 13.72
N ALA A 26 -12.88 -4.09 14.82
CA ALA A 26 -13.77 -2.94 15.02
C ALA A 26 -13.51 -1.84 13.97
N PHE A 27 -12.23 -1.57 13.65
CA PHE A 27 -11.85 -0.63 12.61
C PHE A 27 -12.37 -1.08 11.24
N MET A 28 -12.16 -2.35 10.86
CA MET A 28 -12.69 -2.90 9.62
C MET A 28 -14.22 -2.82 9.58
N ALA A 29 -14.91 -3.02 10.70
CA ALA A 29 -16.37 -2.88 10.76
C ALA A 29 -16.87 -1.47 10.46
N ALA A 30 -16.15 -0.46 10.92
CA ALA A 30 -16.52 0.94 10.74
C ALA A 30 -16.18 1.48 9.34
N HIS A 31 -15.17 0.92 8.68
CA HIS A 31 -14.59 1.51 7.46
C HIS A 31 -14.63 0.60 6.22
N HIS A 32 -14.93 -0.69 6.37
CA HIS A 32 -14.94 -1.65 5.27
C HIS A 32 -16.33 -2.26 5.10
N GLY A 33 -16.96 -2.01 3.96
CA GLY A 33 -18.34 -2.39 3.67
C GLY A 33 -18.60 -3.89 3.45
N SER A 34 -17.62 -4.77 3.66
CA SER A 34 -17.85 -6.21 3.53
C SER A 34 -18.56 -6.79 4.74
N ASP A 35 -19.19 -7.97 4.54
CA ASP A 35 -19.80 -8.71 5.64
C ASP A 35 -18.77 -9.12 6.72
N THR A 36 -19.31 -9.52 7.89
CA THR A 36 -18.50 -9.90 9.04
C THR A 36 -17.60 -11.10 8.76
N ALA A 37 -18.08 -12.12 8.05
CA ALA A 37 -17.30 -13.33 7.77
C ALA A 37 -16.06 -13.00 6.93
N ARG A 38 -16.21 -12.13 5.92
CA ARG A 38 -15.11 -11.62 5.11
C ARG A 38 -14.12 -10.82 5.95
N ARG A 39 -14.60 -9.92 6.81
CA ARG A 39 -13.72 -9.10 7.66
C ARG A 39 -12.91 -9.95 8.62
N THR A 40 -13.54 -10.93 9.28
CA THR A 40 -12.85 -11.88 10.16
C THR A 40 -11.78 -12.67 9.40
N SER A 41 -12.13 -13.23 8.24
CA SER A 41 -11.16 -13.95 7.40
C SER A 41 -9.97 -13.09 6.98
N GLU A 42 -10.18 -11.81 6.68
CA GLU A 42 -9.10 -10.88 6.35
C GLU A 42 -8.20 -10.58 7.55
N ILE A 43 -8.76 -10.37 8.75
CA ILE A 43 -7.98 -10.18 9.98
C ILE A 43 -7.11 -11.41 10.26
N ASP A 44 -7.67 -12.62 10.19
CA ASP A 44 -6.93 -13.87 10.37
C ASP A 44 -5.80 -13.99 9.34
N ARG A 45 -6.07 -13.63 8.08
CA ARG A 45 -5.08 -13.62 7.01
C ARG A 45 -3.94 -12.64 7.29
N TYR A 46 -4.23 -11.44 7.80
CA TYR A 46 -3.21 -10.44 8.14
C TYR A 46 -2.36 -10.89 9.33
N LEU A 47 -2.96 -11.59 10.28
CA LEU A 47 -2.25 -12.18 11.43
C LEU A 47 -1.38 -13.37 10.99
N GLY A 48 -1.87 -14.23 10.09
CA GLY A 48 -1.12 -15.40 9.59
C GLY A 48 -0.05 -15.09 8.54
N TRP A 49 -0.17 -13.96 7.82
CA TRP A 49 0.77 -13.58 6.77
C TRP A 49 1.23 -12.11 6.92
N PRO A 50 2.15 -11.84 7.86
CA PRO A 50 2.65 -10.48 8.13
C PRO A 50 3.23 -9.83 6.87
N GLY A 51 2.91 -8.55 6.66
CA GLY A 51 3.47 -7.73 5.58
C GLY A 51 2.81 -7.89 4.21
N GLN A 52 2.02 -8.94 3.97
CA GLN A 52 1.37 -9.14 2.66
C GLN A 52 0.40 -8.00 2.31
N ALA A 53 -0.44 -7.59 3.27
CA ALA A 53 -1.54 -6.65 3.02
C ALA A 53 -1.07 -5.21 2.70
N ILE A 54 0.11 -4.80 3.18
CA ILE A 54 0.64 -3.46 2.88
C ILE A 54 1.24 -3.38 1.47
N GLY A 55 1.56 -4.53 0.85
CA GLY A 55 2.14 -4.61 -0.48
C GLY A 55 1.29 -3.91 -1.56
N TYR A 56 -0.04 -3.97 -1.45
CA TYR A 56 -0.95 -3.31 -2.39
C TYR A 56 -0.73 -1.79 -2.45
N LYS A 57 -0.79 -1.11 -1.30
CA LYS A 57 -0.66 0.36 -1.24
C LYS A 57 0.79 0.84 -1.30
N LEU A 58 1.75 0.06 -0.81
CA LEU A 58 3.17 0.38 -0.98
C LEU A 58 3.59 0.32 -2.46
N GLY A 59 3.17 -0.74 -3.16
CA GLY A 59 3.42 -0.89 -4.60
C GLY A 59 2.73 0.21 -5.41
N GLU A 60 1.44 0.46 -5.19
CA GLU A 60 0.73 1.56 -5.86
C GLU A 60 1.43 2.91 -5.64
N ARG A 61 1.85 3.21 -4.40
CA ARG A 61 2.58 4.44 -4.09
C ARG A 61 3.87 4.56 -4.90
N ALA A 62 4.65 3.48 -5.01
CA ALA A 62 5.86 3.47 -5.83
C ALA A 62 5.55 3.75 -7.32
N TRP A 63 4.48 3.14 -7.85
CA TRP A 63 4.02 3.38 -9.22
C TRP A 63 3.64 4.84 -9.49
N LEU A 64 2.85 5.43 -8.58
CA LEU A 64 2.42 6.82 -8.70
C LEU A 64 3.62 7.78 -8.62
N GLN A 65 4.49 7.57 -7.63
CA GLN A 65 5.67 8.41 -7.41
C GLN A 65 6.66 8.32 -8.58
N GLY A 66 6.92 7.12 -9.09
CA GLY A 66 7.79 6.90 -10.24
C GLY A 66 7.26 7.61 -11.48
N ARG A 67 5.97 7.42 -11.80
CA ARG A 67 5.32 8.11 -12.93
C ARG A 67 5.40 9.63 -12.81
N ASP A 68 5.17 10.17 -11.61
CA ASP A 68 5.23 11.61 -11.38
C ASP A 68 6.67 12.14 -11.48
N ALA A 69 7.67 11.36 -11.06
CA ALA A 69 9.08 11.69 -11.24
C ALA A 69 9.47 11.71 -12.74
N SER A 70 9.09 10.69 -13.51
CA SER A 70 9.29 10.64 -14.96
C SER A 70 8.62 11.80 -15.69
N ARG A 71 7.37 12.12 -15.31
CA ARG A 71 6.64 13.28 -15.84
C ARG A 71 7.38 14.59 -15.59
N ARG A 72 7.86 14.81 -14.36
CA ARG A 72 8.62 16.02 -14.02
C ARG A 72 9.93 16.11 -14.80
N ARG A 73 10.64 14.99 -14.97
CA ARG A 73 11.95 14.93 -15.64
C ARG A 73 11.84 15.11 -17.16
N LEU A 74 10.86 14.47 -17.80
CA LEU A 74 10.70 14.48 -19.25
C LEU A 74 9.85 15.65 -19.78
N GLY A 75 9.04 16.28 -18.92
CA GLY A 75 8.21 17.43 -19.29
C GLY A 75 7.29 17.10 -20.47
N THR A 76 7.34 17.91 -21.52
CA THR A 76 6.53 17.73 -22.74
C THR A 76 6.87 16.47 -23.54
N SER A 77 8.05 15.87 -23.29
CA SER A 77 8.46 14.61 -23.92
C SER A 77 7.94 13.38 -23.19
N PHE A 78 7.22 13.54 -22.06
CA PHE A 78 6.61 12.42 -21.36
C PHE A 78 5.45 11.83 -22.17
N ASP A 79 5.57 10.57 -22.54
CA ASP A 79 4.48 9.78 -23.11
C ASP A 79 4.08 8.64 -22.16
N LEU A 80 2.82 8.64 -21.73
CA LEU A 80 2.32 7.67 -20.75
C LEU A 80 2.33 6.24 -21.29
N ARG A 81 2.08 6.06 -22.60
CA ARG A 81 2.05 4.73 -23.22
C ARG A 81 3.45 4.13 -23.21
N THR A 82 4.42 4.85 -23.73
CA THR A 82 5.84 4.45 -23.74
C THR A 82 6.35 4.17 -22.34
N TRP A 83 6.02 5.04 -21.37
CA TRP A 83 6.42 4.84 -19.98
C TRP A 83 5.86 3.53 -19.39
N HIS A 84 4.57 3.22 -19.59
CA HIS A 84 3.99 1.96 -19.13
C HIS A 84 4.60 0.74 -19.84
N THR A 85 4.87 0.83 -21.15
CA THR A 85 5.54 -0.24 -21.89
C THR A 85 6.92 -0.54 -21.29
N ASN A 86 7.71 0.49 -21.03
CA ASN A 86 9.05 0.32 -20.44
C ASN A 86 8.98 -0.21 -19.00
N ALA A 87 8.03 0.29 -18.21
CA ALA A 87 7.82 -0.14 -16.82
C ALA A 87 7.44 -1.62 -16.74
N LEU A 88 6.49 -2.07 -17.56
CA LEU A 88 6.05 -3.47 -17.56
C LEU A 88 7.10 -4.43 -18.15
N ALA A 89 7.93 -3.97 -19.08
CA ALA A 89 8.99 -4.77 -19.69
C ALA A 89 10.09 -5.22 -18.68
N GLN A 90 10.19 -4.56 -17.52
CA GLN A 90 11.14 -4.93 -16.47
C GLN A 90 10.71 -6.16 -15.65
N GLY A 91 9.45 -6.59 -15.76
CA GLY A 91 8.91 -7.71 -14.98
C GLY A 91 8.68 -7.38 -13.51
N SER A 92 8.58 -8.42 -12.68
CA SER A 92 8.34 -8.28 -11.25
C SER A 92 9.63 -7.96 -10.51
N LEU A 93 9.64 -6.86 -9.76
CA LEU A 93 10.77 -6.38 -8.98
C LEU A 93 10.42 -6.32 -7.49
N GLY A 94 11.46 -6.35 -6.64
CA GLY A 94 11.32 -5.96 -5.24
C GLY A 94 10.93 -4.49 -5.11
N LEU A 95 10.30 -4.09 -4.00
CA LEU A 95 9.75 -2.73 -3.86
C LEU A 95 10.81 -1.62 -4.01
N ALA A 96 12.04 -1.84 -3.51
CA ALA A 96 13.14 -0.89 -3.64
C ALA A 96 13.55 -0.72 -5.11
N ASP A 97 13.87 -1.83 -5.79
CA ASP A 97 14.22 -1.82 -7.20
C ASP A 97 13.09 -1.25 -8.07
N LEU A 98 11.83 -1.58 -7.78
CA LEU A 98 10.67 -1.04 -8.48
C LEU A 98 10.63 0.49 -8.36
N ALA A 99 10.79 1.03 -7.15
CA ALA A 99 10.73 2.48 -6.93
C ALA A 99 11.85 3.22 -7.69
N ASP A 100 13.08 2.72 -7.61
CA ASP A 100 14.24 3.33 -8.26
C ASP A 100 14.13 3.27 -9.78
N ASN A 101 13.76 2.10 -10.33
CA ASN A 101 13.65 1.92 -11.77
C ASN A 101 12.53 2.79 -12.36
N LEU A 102 11.34 2.81 -11.76
CA LEU A 102 10.20 3.58 -12.27
C LEU A 102 10.48 5.09 -12.29
N ALA A 103 11.23 5.62 -11.33
CA ALA A 103 11.59 7.04 -11.29
C ALA A 103 12.64 7.43 -12.35
N SER A 104 13.43 6.45 -12.82
CA SER A 104 14.47 6.64 -13.82
C SER A 104 13.98 6.57 -15.27
N LEU A 105 12.83 5.91 -15.50
CA LEU A 105 12.14 5.83 -16.79
C LEU A 105 11.67 7.18 -17.27
#